data_AF-A0A919PUL1-F1
#
_entry.id   AF-A0A919PUL1-F1
#
_cell.length_a   1.000
_cell.length_b   1.000
_cell.length_c   1.000
_cell.angle_alpha   90.00
_cell.angle_beta   90.00
_cell.angle_gamma   90.00
#
_symmetry.space_group_name_H-M   'P 1'
#
loop_
_entity.id
_entity.type
_entity.pdbx_description
1 polymer ?
#
loop_
_entity_poly.entity_id
_entity_poly.type
_entity_poly.pdbx_seq_one_letter_code
_entity_poly.pdbx_strand_id
1 'polypeptide(L)'
;MASAEMRQPDRRAYLPDYGDEAESLLPAEDQIDWQDRDRLLLAMARLFPTQTAAAPLLRSIRVPAEHIPPWGDGDAESWWTSMFAQLDNGLLSDPYRRLIGAAHRRYRRNTVLSDLFGRYLTEDPQTPEMCHVFVRAGTDGDRTNATEVLEQLGLRPVEDWRTDHTVSFSVNTADHATVGRLLHDTQLGFTVVPPGQANYLLRELYVQGPDGSRFRLVDAPAQQTVGAVAGEVVSHQYQDDDEVEANRPTVVDKVDGRGDLTRVGGDQTLDEAGFEEGDNMRIGWEGRAGAVNPVDWQNALDRVYKQIRLFAEGHPDVKMWADSMSTPTEYEIAFRRKSFAPPEHPGQEPAVIEAHKVRIALGADFPEVAPNVFWLTPIFHPNVFPMYDCEAARGRPDLRGFVCLGMLAESWQPALDFGDLIQTLIDIAGYRNYELYQVSTGRDGPMWRANYFDRDAARWANDHQAAIVGIGGSTLVPHHATRPGYPNVIIPVD
;
A
#
# COMPACT_ATOMS: atom_id res chain seq x y z
N MET A 1 -65.27 -22.22 -7.12
CA MET A 1 -64.05 -21.49 -7.56
C MET A 1 -62.86 -22.30 -7.08
N ALA A 2 -62.19 -22.96 -8.01
CA ALA A 2 -61.11 -23.91 -7.75
C ALA A 2 -59.80 -23.15 -7.47
N SER A 3 -59.08 -23.53 -6.41
CA SER A 3 -57.66 -23.22 -6.21
C SER A 3 -56.88 -24.51 -6.36
N ALA A 4 -55.99 -24.54 -7.35
CA ALA A 4 -55.10 -25.64 -7.63
C ALA A 4 -53.74 -25.36 -6.97
N GLU A 5 -53.37 -26.16 -5.97
CA GLU A 5 -52.01 -26.21 -5.45
C GLU A 5 -51.17 -27.14 -6.32
N MET A 6 -50.17 -26.55 -6.97
CA MET A 6 -49.22 -27.23 -7.84
C MET A 6 -48.04 -27.74 -6.98
N ARG A 7 -48.05 -29.03 -6.62
CA ARG A 7 -46.90 -29.69 -6.00
C ARG A 7 -45.81 -29.93 -7.05
N GLN A 8 -44.62 -29.37 -6.83
CA GLN A 8 -43.42 -29.70 -7.60
C GLN A 8 -42.96 -31.14 -7.29
N PRO A 9 -42.56 -31.93 -8.29
CA PRO A 9 -42.02 -33.26 -8.07
C PRO A 9 -40.57 -33.22 -7.59
N ASP A 10 -40.29 -34.12 -6.65
CA ASP A 10 -38.99 -34.37 -6.01
C ASP A 10 -37.93 -34.80 -7.04
N ARG A 11 -36.85 -34.02 -7.16
CA ARG A 11 -35.73 -34.23 -8.11
C ARG A 11 -34.66 -35.17 -7.55
N ARG A 12 -35.07 -36.29 -6.95
CA ARG A 12 -34.17 -37.37 -6.49
C ARG A 12 -34.54 -38.70 -7.11
N ALA A 13 -34.23 -38.87 -8.39
CA ALA A 13 -34.07 -40.19 -9.00
C ALA A 13 -33.44 -40.01 -10.40
N TYR A 14 -32.14 -40.28 -10.51
CA TYR A 14 -31.47 -40.96 -11.64
C TYR A 14 -29.95 -40.89 -11.41
N LEU A 15 -29.42 -41.83 -10.62
CA LEU A 15 -28.04 -42.28 -10.74
C LEU A 15 -28.11 -43.77 -11.05
N PRO A 16 -27.39 -44.28 -12.07
CA PRO A 16 -27.38 -45.70 -12.38
C PRO A 16 -26.71 -46.50 -11.26
N ASP A 17 -27.39 -47.55 -10.83
CA ASP A 17 -26.86 -48.60 -9.97
C ASP A 17 -25.77 -49.37 -10.74
N TYR A 18 -24.50 -49.03 -10.50
CA TYR A 18 -23.36 -49.79 -11.00
C TYR A 18 -23.04 -50.90 -10.01
N GLY A 19 -23.38 -52.12 -10.41
CA GLY A 19 -23.22 -53.33 -9.61
C GLY A 19 -21.78 -53.61 -9.16
N ASP A 20 -21.72 -54.05 -7.91
CA ASP A 20 -20.57 -54.32 -7.02
C ASP A 20 -19.60 -55.46 -7.42
N GLU A 21 -19.48 -55.84 -8.69
CA GLU A 21 -18.68 -57.03 -9.06
C GLU A 21 -17.62 -56.75 -10.13
N ALA A 22 -16.56 -56.05 -9.74
CA ALA A 22 -15.22 -56.18 -10.32
C ALA A 22 -14.16 -55.68 -9.33
N GLU A 23 -13.98 -56.41 -8.22
CA GLU A 23 -12.86 -56.23 -7.30
C GLU A 23 -11.57 -56.65 -8.02
N SER A 24 -11.02 -55.68 -8.77
CA SER A 24 -9.77 -55.80 -9.52
C SER A 24 -8.60 -55.97 -8.55
N LEU A 25 -7.99 -57.15 -8.59
CA LEU A 25 -6.81 -57.56 -7.83
C LEU A 25 -5.53 -56.85 -8.31
N LEU A 26 -5.49 -55.53 -8.22
CA LEU A 26 -4.24 -54.76 -8.18
C LEU A 26 -4.09 -54.17 -6.78
N PRO A 27 -2.90 -54.17 -6.17
CA PRO A 27 -2.71 -53.72 -4.79
C PRO A 27 -3.18 -52.27 -4.64
N ALA A 28 -4.21 -52.09 -3.82
CA ALA A 28 -4.97 -50.85 -3.62
C ALA A 28 -4.19 -49.74 -2.86
N GLU A 29 -2.89 -49.87 -2.67
CA GLU A 29 -2.10 -48.90 -1.89
C GLU A 29 -1.64 -47.67 -2.70
N ASP A 30 -1.78 -47.69 -4.04
CA ASP A 30 -1.31 -46.60 -4.91
C ASP A 30 -2.44 -45.78 -5.58
N GLN A 31 -3.72 -46.11 -5.33
CA GLN A 31 -4.85 -45.37 -5.89
C GLN A 31 -5.44 -44.39 -4.87
N ILE A 32 -5.70 -43.15 -5.32
CA ILE A 32 -6.43 -42.15 -4.55
C ILE A 32 -7.88 -42.61 -4.36
N ASP A 33 -8.41 -42.49 -3.13
CA ASP A 33 -9.83 -42.79 -2.89
C ASP A 33 -10.74 -41.88 -3.73
N TRP A 34 -11.91 -42.37 -4.11
CA TRP A 34 -12.82 -41.64 -5.00
C TRP A 34 -13.30 -40.30 -4.39
N GLN A 35 -13.50 -40.22 -3.07
CA GLN A 35 -13.90 -38.97 -2.42
C GLN A 35 -12.77 -37.94 -2.47
N ASP A 36 -11.54 -38.40 -2.21
CA ASP A 36 -10.36 -37.56 -2.26
C ASP A 36 -10.01 -37.14 -3.69
N ARG A 37 -10.30 -37.98 -4.69
CA ARG A 37 -10.23 -37.64 -6.11
C ARG A 37 -11.20 -36.51 -6.47
N ASP A 38 -12.46 -36.59 -6.03
CA ASP A 38 -13.45 -35.55 -6.30
C ASP A 38 -13.10 -34.23 -5.59
N ARG A 39 -12.60 -34.31 -4.35
CA ARG A 39 -12.07 -33.14 -3.63
C ARG A 39 -10.89 -32.50 -4.38
N LEU A 40 -9.97 -33.32 -4.89
CA LEU A 40 -8.84 -32.85 -5.69
C LEU A 40 -9.33 -32.18 -6.98
N LEU A 41 -10.28 -32.79 -7.69
CA LEU A 41 -10.85 -32.24 -8.91
C LEU A 41 -11.44 -30.85 -8.68
N LEU A 42 -12.28 -30.70 -7.65
CA LEU A 42 -12.88 -29.42 -7.30
C LEU A 42 -11.82 -28.39 -6.89
N ALA A 43 -10.77 -28.81 -6.16
CA ALA A 43 -9.65 -27.94 -5.82
C ALA A 43 -8.89 -27.49 -7.08
N MET A 44 -8.63 -28.40 -8.03
CA MET A 44 -7.96 -28.08 -9.30
C MET A 44 -8.80 -27.14 -10.17
N ALA A 45 -10.11 -27.37 -10.28
CA ALA A 45 -11.00 -26.49 -11.02
C ALA A 45 -11.05 -25.08 -10.45
N ARG A 46 -11.02 -24.94 -9.12
CA ARG A 46 -10.92 -23.63 -8.46
C ARG A 46 -9.54 -23.00 -8.67
N LEU A 47 -8.46 -23.74 -8.43
CA LEU A 47 -7.08 -23.26 -8.51
C LEU A 47 -6.55 -23.06 -9.94
N PHE A 48 -7.22 -23.63 -10.95
CA PHE A 48 -6.82 -23.52 -12.35
C PHE A 48 -8.07 -23.43 -13.24
N PRO A 49 -8.75 -22.27 -13.24
CA PRO A 49 -10.05 -22.10 -13.89
C PRO A 49 -9.96 -21.93 -15.41
N THR A 50 -8.76 -21.94 -16.00
CA THR A 50 -8.52 -21.79 -17.44
C THR A 50 -7.42 -22.74 -17.92
N GLN A 51 -7.39 -23.05 -19.22
CA GLN A 51 -6.35 -23.91 -19.81
C GLN A 51 -4.97 -23.29 -19.63
N THR A 52 -4.90 -21.97 -19.82
CA THR A 52 -3.68 -21.18 -19.65
C THR A 52 -3.13 -21.32 -18.24
N ALA A 53 -3.99 -21.22 -17.21
CA ALA A 53 -3.59 -21.39 -15.81
C ALA A 53 -3.17 -22.84 -15.50
N ALA A 54 -3.86 -23.84 -16.06
CA ALA A 54 -3.57 -25.26 -15.82
C ALA A 54 -2.30 -25.75 -16.55
N ALA A 55 -1.97 -25.19 -17.71
CA ALA A 55 -0.89 -25.68 -18.57
C ALA A 55 0.49 -25.75 -17.89
N PRO A 56 0.94 -24.75 -17.11
CA PRO A 56 2.18 -24.86 -16.34
C PRO A 56 2.18 -26.01 -15.33
N LEU A 57 1.03 -26.35 -14.73
CA LEU A 57 0.92 -27.48 -13.81
C LEU A 57 1.02 -28.81 -14.55
N LEU A 58 0.28 -28.96 -15.63
CA LEU A 58 0.27 -30.18 -16.43
C LEU A 58 1.65 -30.46 -17.05
N ARG A 59 2.37 -29.42 -17.49
CA ARG A 59 3.76 -29.55 -17.95
C ARG A 59 4.72 -29.98 -16.84
N SER A 60 4.57 -29.48 -15.61
CA SER A 60 5.49 -29.85 -14.52
C SER A 60 5.35 -31.32 -14.10
N ILE A 61 4.17 -31.91 -14.28
CA ILE A 61 3.95 -33.36 -14.09
C ILE A 61 4.19 -34.20 -15.36
N ARG A 62 4.62 -33.55 -16.45
CA ARG A 62 4.97 -34.14 -17.76
C ARG A 62 3.79 -34.72 -18.56
N VAL A 63 2.61 -34.11 -18.48
CA VAL A 63 1.53 -34.40 -19.44
C VAL A 63 1.94 -33.92 -20.84
N PRO A 64 1.92 -34.78 -21.87
CA PRO A 64 2.18 -34.35 -23.24
C PRO A 64 1.10 -33.40 -23.76
N ALA A 65 1.49 -32.39 -24.55
CA ALA A 65 0.58 -31.33 -24.98
C ALA A 65 -0.58 -31.85 -25.85
N GLU A 66 -0.33 -32.88 -26.65
CA GLU A 66 -1.30 -33.56 -27.51
C GLU A 66 -2.39 -34.32 -26.74
N HIS A 67 -2.15 -34.60 -25.46
CA HIS A 67 -3.11 -35.26 -24.56
C HIS A 67 -3.86 -34.25 -23.68
N ILE A 68 -3.58 -32.95 -23.76
CA ILE A 68 -4.35 -31.94 -23.04
C ILE A 68 -5.69 -31.75 -23.77
N PRO A 69 -6.85 -32.03 -23.15
CA PRO A 69 -8.13 -31.87 -23.83
C PRO A 69 -8.32 -30.39 -24.20
N PRO A 70 -8.90 -30.07 -25.38
CA PRO A 70 -9.17 -28.70 -25.74
C PRO A 70 -10.12 -28.08 -24.70
N TRP A 71 -9.88 -26.82 -24.34
CA TRP A 71 -10.82 -26.09 -23.50
C TRP A 71 -12.10 -25.83 -24.29
N GLY A 72 -13.16 -26.57 -23.96
CA GLY A 72 -14.47 -26.39 -24.60
C GLY A 72 -15.26 -25.24 -23.98
N ASP A 73 -16.52 -25.09 -24.40
CA ASP A 73 -17.48 -24.10 -23.86
C ASP A 73 -17.96 -24.44 -22.42
N GLY A 74 -17.40 -25.49 -21.81
CA GLY A 74 -17.73 -25.92 -20.45
C GLY A 74 -17.02 -25.10 -19.37
N ASP A 75 -17.45 -25.27 -18.12
CA ASP A 75 -16.75 -24.72 -16.98
C ASP A 75 -15.44 -25.49 -16.67
N ALA A 76 -14.64 -24.92 -15.76
CA ALA A 76 -13.37 -25.51 -15.35
C ALA A 76 -13.55 -26.93 -14.77
N GLU A 77 -14.67 -27.19 -14.09
CA GLU A 77 -14.98 -28.50 -13.51
C GLU A 77 -15.18 -29.56 -14.59
N SER A 78 -15.90 -29.25 -15.66
CA SER A 78 -16.10 -30.14 -16.81
C SER A 78 -14.79 -30.45 -17.55
N TRP A 79 -13.92 -29.45 -17.68
CA TRP A 79 -12.62 -29.63 -18.30
C TRP A 79 -11.69 -30.49 -17.44
N TRP A 80 -11.62 -30.23 -16.13
CA TRP A 80 -10.83 -31.04 -15.19
C TRP A 80 -11.36 -32.46 -15.07
N THR A 81 -12.67 -32.67 -15.18
CA THR A 81 -13.28 -34.01 -15.28
C THR A 81 -12.74 -34.77 -16.49
N SER A 82 -12.67 -34.12 -17.65
CA SER A 82 -12.11 -34.71 -18.87
C SER A 82 -10.61 -35.01 -18.73
N MET A 83 -9.86 -34.12 -18.07
CA MET A 83 -8.45 -34.34 -17.78
C MET A 83 -8.25 -35.53 -16.83
N PHE A 84 -9.03 -35.63 -15.75
CA PHE A 84 -8.95 -36.74 -14.80
C PHE A 84 -9.31 -38.07 -15.46
N ALA A 85 -10.29 -38.10 -16.36
CA ALA A 85 -10.60 -39.30 -17.15
C ALA A 85 -9.40 -39.75 -17.99
N GLN A 86 -8.59 -38.83 -18.54
CA GLN A 86 -7.36 -39.22 -19.25
C GLN A 86 -6.29 -39.75 -18.28
N LEU A 87 -6.16 -39.17 -17.09
CA LEU A 87 -5.25 -39.66 -16.06
C LEU A 87 -5.63 -41.08 -15.60
N ASP A 88 -6.92 -41.36 -15.42
CA ASP A 88 -7.45 -42.68 -15.08
C ASP A 88 -7.18 -43.72 -16.17
N ASN A 89 -7.15 -43.28 -17.43
CA ASN A 89 -6.81 -44.12 -18.58
C ASN A 89 -5.30 -44.39 -18.72
N GLY A 90 -4.50 -44.09 -17.69
CA GLY A 90 -3.08 -44.42 -17.65
C GLY A 90 -2.17 -43.47 -18.43
N LEU A 91 -2.58 -42.21 -18.62
CA LEU A 91 -1.76 -41.19 -19.30
C LEU A 91 -0.39 -40.99 -18.64
N LEU A 92 -0.30 -41.14 -17.31
CA LEU A 92 0.94 -41.07 -16.53
C LEU A 92 0.96 -42.19 -15.48
N SER A 93 2.16 -42.56 -15.02
CA SER A 93 2.29 -43.32 -13.78
C SER A 93 2.11 -42.41 -12.57
N ASP A 94 1.32 -42.88 -11.59
CA ASP A 94 0.99 -42.18 -10.35
C ASP A 94 0.45 -40.75 -10.57
N PRO A 95 -0.54 -40.57 -11.47
CA PRO A 95 -0.92 -39.25 -11.95
C PRO A 95 -1.37 -38.31 -10.82
N TYR A 96 -2.14 -38.84 -9.86
CA TYR A 96 -2.68 -38.07 -8.75
C TYR A 96 -1.61 -37.67 -7.73
N ARG A 97 -0.68 -38.55 -7.39
CA ARG A 97 0.47 -38.21 -6.52
C ARG A 97 1.30 -37.09 -7.13
N ARG A 98 1.59 -37.16 -8.44
CA ARG A 98 2.31 -36.10 -9.15
C ARG A 98 1.55 -34.78 -9.16
N LEU A 99 0.24 -34.84 -9.45
CA LEU A 99 -0.64 -33.66 -9.51
C LEU A 99 -0.76 -32.98 -8.14
N ILE A 100 -1.05 -33.76 -7.08
CA ILE A 100 -1.09 -33.28 -5.70
C ILE A 100 0.25 -32.65 -5.32
N GLY A 101 1.37 -33.35 -5.55
CA GLY A 101 2.69 -32.84 -5.22
C GLY A 101 3.02 -31.53 -5.95
N ALA A 102 2.72 -31.45 -7.24
CA ALA A 102 2.97 -30.25 -8.04
C ALA A 102 2.06 -29.06 -7.65
N ALA A 103 0.79 -29.32 -7.35
CA ALA A 103 -0.14 -28.28 -6.92
C ALA A 103 0.15 -27.81 -5.49
N HIS A 104 0.44 -28.74 -4.57
CA HIS A 104 0.76 -28.44 -3.17
C HIS A 104 2.05 -27.62 -3.05
N ARG A 105 3.06 -27.85 -3.90
CA ARG A 105 4.24 -26.98 -3.96
C ARG A 105 3.89 -25.52 -4.27
N ARG A 106 2.86 -25.27 -5.08
CA ARG A 106 2.43 -23.90 -5.45
C ARG A 106 1.50 -23.27 -4.42
N TYR A 107 0.64 -24.08 -3.81
CA TYR A 107 -0.45 -23.63 -2.93
C TYR A 107 -0.47 -24.46 -1.62
N ARG A 108 0.63 -24.40 -0.85
CA ARG A 108 0.88 -25.28 0.31
C ARG A 108 -0.18 -25.17 1.42
N ARG A 109 -0.77 -23.99 1.62
CA ARG A 109 -1.82 -23.73 2.62
C ARG A 109 -3.24 -23.98 2.11
N ASN A 110 -3.42 -24.43 0.87
CA ASN A 110 -4.74 -24.86 0.44
C ASN A 110 -5.14 -26.11 1.23
N THR A 111 -6.15 -25.97 2.09
CA THR A 111 -6.54 -27.01 3.07
C THR A 111 -6.83 -28.38 2.45
N VAL A 112 -7.40 -28.41 1.23
CA VAL A 112 -7.63 -29.66 0.50
C VAL A 112 -6.31 -30.26 0.04
N LEU A 113 -5.43 -29.48 -0.58
CA LEU A 113 -4.13 -29.97 -1.04
C LEU A 113 -3.23 -30.40 0.12
N SER A 114 -3.21 -29.70 1.24
CA SER A 114 -2.40 -30.07 2.41
C SER A 114 -2.84 -31.41 3.01
N ASP A 115 -4.16 -31.62 3.16
CA ASP A 115 -4.74 -32.87 3.65
C ASP A 115 -4.44 -34.03 2.70
N LEU A 116 -4.65 -33.83 1.39
CA LEU A 116 -4.33 -34.85 0.38
C LEU A 116 -2.83 -35.15 0.30
N PHE A 117 -1.98 -34.13 0.40
CA PHE A 117 -0.53 -34.31 0.41
C PHE A 117 -0.10 -35.16 1.60
N GLY A 118 -0.55 -34.82 2.82
CA GLY A 118 -0.20 -35.59 4.03
C GLY A 118 -0.68 -37.04 4.02
N ARG A 119 -1.76 -37.36 3.30
CA ARG A 119 -2.28 -38.74 3.15
C ARG A 119 -1.54 -39.55 2.09
N TYR A 120 -1.29 -38.95 0.92
CA TYR A 120 -0.86 -39.70 -0.27
C TYR A 120 0.63 -39.52 -0.61
N LEU A 121 1.33 -38.59 0.04
CA LEU A 121 2.75 -38.31 -0.17
C LEU A 121 3.47 -38.34 1.20
N THR A 122 4.24 -39.40 1.44
CA THR A 122 4.82 -39.71 2.76
C THR A 122 6.11 -38.96 3.09
N GLU A 123 6.80 -38.36 2.11
CA GLU A 123 8.00 -37.56 2.33
C GLU A 123 8.06 -36.41 1.33
N ASP A 124 8.23 -35.18 1.83
CA ASP A 124 8.61 -34.06 0.99
C ASP A 124 10.06 -34.35 0.53
N PRO A 125 10.33 -34.59 -0.77
CA PRO A 125 11.70 -34.72 -1.23
C PRO A 125 12.42 -33.45 -0.77
N GLN A 126 13.43 -33.61 0.10
CA GLN A 126 14.13 -32.51 0.75
C GLN A 126 14.26 -31.34 -0.23
N THR A 127 13.53 -30.27 0.06
CA THR A 127 13.54 -29.09 -0.80
C THR A 127 15.01 -28.67 -0.88
N PRO A 128 15.61 -28.60 -2.08
CA PRO A 128 17.03 -28.27 -2.19
C PRO A 128 17.30 -26.97 -1.42
N GLU A 129 18.46 -26.89 -0.77
CA GLU A 129 18.91 -25.75 0.05
C GLU A 129 19.20 -24.48 -0.79
N MET A 130 18.36 -24.20 -1.78
CA MET A 130 18.50 -23.06 -2.67
C MET A 130 17.47 -21.99 -2.31
N CYS A 131 17.84 -20.72 -2.51
CA CYS A 131 16.88 -19.64 -2.46
C CYS A 131 15.91 -19.74 -3.64
N HIS A 132 14.68 -19.29 -3.41
CA HIS A 132 13.76 -18.99 -4.49
C HIS A 132 13.55 -17.48 -4.61
N VAL A 133 13.28 -17.02 -5.84
CA VAL A 133 12.92 -15.64 -6.14
C VAL A 133 11.58 -15.67 -6.85
N PHE A 134 10.57 -15.09 -6.22
CA PHE A 134 9.32 -14.79 -6.89
C PHE A 134 9.46 -13.48 -7.62
N VAL A 135 9.13 -13.49 -8.91
CA VAL A 135 9.12 -12.28 -9.73
C VAL A 135 7.71 -12.09 -10.29
N ARG A 136 7.21 -10.86 -10.21
CA ARG A 136 5.96 -10.48 -10.87
C ARG A 136 6.17 -10.46 -12.38
N ALA A 137 5.38 -11.25 -13.10
CA ALA A 137 5.47 -11.36 -14.54
C ALA A 137 4.10 -11.67 -15.15
N GLY A 138 3.48 -10.65 -15.75
CA GLY A 138 2.15 -10.78 -16.38
C GLY A 138 2.22 -11.30 -17.82
N THR A 139 3.40 -11.22 -18.46
CA THR A 139 3.62 -11.63 -19.84
C THR A 139 4.86 -12.52 -19.98
N ASP A 140 4.97 -13.27 -21.08
CA ASP A 140 6.19 -14.04 -21.39
C ASP A 140 7.41 -13.13 -21.62
N GLY A 141 7.19 -11.88 -22.04
CA GLY A 141 8.24 -10.85 -22.12
C GLY A 141 8.80 -10.50 -20.75
N ASP A 142 7.93 -10.28 -19.75
CA ASP A 142 8.36 -9.99 -18.37
C ASP A 142 9.17 -11.16 -17.78
N ARG A 143 8.78 -12.40 -18.08
CA ARG A 143 9.50 -13.62 -17.62
C ARG A 143 10.87 -13.73 -18.27
N THR A 144 10.97 -13.45 -19.56
CA THR A 144 12.23 -13.45 -20.30
C THR A 144 13.16 -12.38 -19.71
N ASN A 145 12.65 -11.16 -19.52
CA ASN A 145 13.39 -10.07 -18.87
C ASN A 145 13.85 -10.44 -17.45
N ALA A 146 12.98 -11.04 -16.63
CA ALA A 146 13.34 -11.50 -15.30
C ALA A 146 14.47 -12.55 -15.32
N THR A 147 14.41 -13.49 -16.27
CA THR A 147 15.45 -14.51 -16.46
C THR A 147 16.79 -13.86 -16.84
N GLU A 148 16.78 -12.95 -17.82
CA GLU A 148 17.98 -12.22 -18.27
C GLU A 148 18.59 -11.38 -17.15
N VAL A 149 17.79 -10.65 -16.37
CA VAL A 149 18.25 -9.87 -15.22
C VAL A 149 18.90 -10.77 -14.17
N LEU A 150 18.26 -11.88 -13.81
CA LEU A 150 18.80 -12.85 -12.85
C LEU A 150 20.10 -13.51 -13.34
N GLU A 151 20.21 -13.80 -14.65
CA GLU A 151 21.44 -14.31 -15.28
C GLU A 151 22.57 -13.27 -15.26
N GLN A 152 22.28 -12.01 -15.58
CA GLN A 152 23.25 -10.91 -15.53
C GLN A 152 23.80 -10.66 -14.12
N LEU A 153 22.96 -10.88 -13.10
CA LEU A 153 23.37 -10.86 -11.69
C LEU A 153 24.15 -12.12 -11.25
N GLY A 154 24.31 -13.11 -12.13
CA GLY A 154 25.08 -14.34 -11.87
C GLY A 154 24.31 -15.41 -11.08
N LEU A 155 22.99 -15.28 -10.93
CA LEU A 155 22.15 -16.14 -10.08
C LEU A 155 21.72 -17.46 -10.74
N ARG A 156 22.00 -17.64 -12.04
CA ARG A 156 21.68 -18.84 -12.84
C ARG A 156 20.26 -19.39 -12.56
N PRO A 157 19.22 -18.58 -12.83
CA PRO A 157 17.85 -18.92 -12.48
C PRO A 157 17.39 -20.20 -13.20
N VAL A 158 16.65 -21.04 -12.48
CA VAL A 158 15.90 -22.17 -13.06
C VAL A 158 14.44 -22.00 -12.68
N GLU A 159 13.56 -21.82 -13.67
CA GLU A 159 12.11 -21.73 -13.46
C GLU A 159 11.61 -23.01 -12.79
N ASP A 160 11.03 -22.87 -11.60
CA ASP A 160 10.45 -23.98 -10.84
C ASP A 160 8.95 -24.12 -11.18
N TRP A 161 8.22 -23.01 -11.08
CA TRP A 161 6.82 -22.94 -11.46
C TRP A 161 6.38 -21.52 -11.79
N ARG A 162 5.19 -21.38 -12.38
CA ARG A 162 4.58 -20.10 -12.69
C ARG A 162 3.05 -20.11 -12.64
N THR A 163 2.49 -18.92 -12.41
CA THR A 163 1.07 -18.56 -12.60
C THR A 163 0.95 -17.54 -13.73
N ASP A 164 -0.25 -17.01 -13.99
CA ASP A 164 -0.50 -15.93 -14.97
C ASP A 164 0.17 -14.60 -14.59
N HIS A 165 0.74 -14.53 -13.40
CA HIS A 165 1.03 -13.29 -12.69
C HIS A 165 2.38 -13.29 -11.99
N THR A 166 2.86 -14.48 -11.63
CA THR A 166 4.09 -14.67 -10.87
C THR A 166 4.87 -15.84 -11.46
N VAL A 167 6.20 -15.78 -11.37
CA VAL A 167 7.10 -16.90 -11.68
C VAL A 167 8.04 -17.11 -10.49
N SER A 168 8.29 -18.37 -10.15
CA SER A 168 9.28 -18.77 -9.15
C SER A 168 10.53 -19.28 -9.85
N PHE A 169 11.67 -18.68 -9.52
CA PHE A 169 12.98 -19.16 -9.93
C PHE A 169 13.72 -19.71 -8.72
N SER A 170 14.26 -20.92 -8.84
CA SER A 170 15.35 -21.36 -7.96
C SER A 170 16.66 -20.75 -8.44
N VAL A 171 17.52 -20.32 -7.53
CA VAL A 171 18.83 -19.71 -7.86
C VAL A 171 19.98 -20.51 -7.24
N ASN A 172 21.18 -20.39 -7.82
CA ASN A 172 22.35 -21.20 -7.47
C ASN A 172 23.03 -20.85 -6.12
N THR A 173 22.34 -20.18 -5.20
CA THR A 173 22.86 -19.77 -3.90
C THR A 173 21.81 -19.89 -2.80
N ALA A 174 22.27 -20.16 -1.58
CA ALA A 174 21.47 -20.24 -0.35
C ALA A 174 21.45 -18.90 0.43
N ASP A 175 22.29 -17.94 0.05
CA ASP A 175 22.42 -16.65 0.73
C ASP A 175 21.36 -15.66 0.25
N HIS A 176 20.17 -15.73 0.85
CA HIS A 176 19.02 -14.88 0.53
C HIS A 176 19.32 -13.38 0.73
N ALA A 177 20.18 -13.01 1.69
CA ALA A 177 20.53 -11.61 1.93
C ALA A 177 21.35 -11.04 0.77
N THR A 178 22.27 -11.84 0.21
CA THR A 178 22.99 -11.47 -1.02
C THR A 178 22.05 -11.36 -2.22
N VAL A 179 21.13 -12.32 -2.40
CA VAL A 179 20.13 -12.27 -3.49
C VAL A 179 19.27 -11.00 -3.38
N GLY A 180 18.75 -10.69 -2.18
CA GLY A 180 17.94 -9.50 -1.95
C GLY A 180 18.69 -8.20 -2.25
N ARG A 181 19.97 -8.09 -1.84
CA ARG A 181 20.81 -6.93 -2.18
C ARG A 181 21.02 -6.78 -3.68
N LEU A 182 21.29 -7.87 -4.40
CA LEU A 182 21.50 -7.84 -5.84
C LEU A 182 20.23 -7.40 -6.60
N LEU A 183 19.06 -7.82 -6.12
CA LEU A 183 17.78 -7.49 -6.75
C LEU A 183 17.26 -6.10 -6.39
N HIS A 184 17.69 -5.52 -5.26
CA HIS A 184 17.23 -4.21 -4.79
C HIS A 184 17.45 -3.08 -5.81
N ASP A 185 18.53 -3.15 -6.59
CA ASP A 185 18.86 -2.13 -7.59
C ASP A 185 18.19 -2.37 -8.97
N THR A 186 17.33 -3.39 -9.06
CA THR A 186 16.59 -3.73 -10.28
C THR A 186 15.19 -3.12 -10.29
N GLN A 187 14.57 -3.09 -11.46
CA GLN A 187 13.15 -2.68 -11.59
C GLN A 187 12.17 -3.85 -11.38
N LEU A 188 12.66 -5.04 -11.02
CA LEU A 188 11.79 -6.19 -10.82
C LEU A 188 10.99 -6.01 -9.53
N GLY A 189 9.70 -6.29 -9.59
CA GLY A 189 8.96 -6.65 -8.38
C GLY A 189 9.39 -8.05 -7.97
N PHE A 190 10.16 -8.19 -6.88
CA PHE A 190 10.58 -9.50 -6.37
C PHE A 190 10.28 -9.76 -4.87
N THR A 191 10.17 -11.03 -4.51
CA THR A 191 10.22 -11.53 -3.12
C THR A 191 11.23 -12.67 -3.06
N VAL A 192 12.19 -12.60 -2.14
CA VAL A 192 13.19 -13.66 -1.93
C VAL A 192 12.68 -14.62 -0.85
N VAL A 193 12.69 -15.91 -1.15
CA VAL A 193 12.35 -16.98 -0.22
C VAL A 193 13.65 -17.64 0.23
N PRO A 194 14.02 -17.56 1.53
CA PRO A 194 15.19 -18.25 2.04
C PRO A 194 15.07 -19.77 1.92
N PRO A 195 16.20 -20.51 1.91
CA PRO A 195 16.19 -21.96 1.90
C PRO A 195 15.42 -22.52 3.10
N GLY A 196 14.62 -23.56 2.87
CA GLY A 196 13.78 -24.18 3.90
C GLY A 196 12.56 -23.37 4.33
N GLN A 197 12.39 -22.14 3.83
CA GLN A 197 11.18 -21.35 4.06
C GLN A 197 10.08 -21.69 3.07
N ALA A 198 8.87 -21.24 3.37
CA ALA A 198 7.71 -21.64 2.62
C ALA A 198 7.64 -20.97 1.24
N ASN A 199 7.85 -21.76 0.19
CA ASN A 199 7.89 -21.33 -1.20
C ASN A 199 6.53 -21.56 -1.90
N TYR A 200 5.48 -20.84 -1.48
CA TYR A 200 4.14 -20.95 -2.07
C TYR A 200 3.44 -19.59 -2.14
N LEU A 201 2.33 -19.53 -2.89
CA LEU A 201 1.48 -18.35 -3.03
C LEU A 201 0.13 -18.56 -2.32
N LEU A 202 -0.42 -17.48 -1.80
CA LEU A 202 -1.86 -17.37 -1.53
C LEU A 202 -2.51 -16.86 -2.81
N ARG A 203 -3.37 -17.69 -3.42
CA ARG A 203 -4.04 -17.32 -4.66
C ARG A 203 -5.02 -16.18 -4.43
N GLU A 204 -5.75 -16.21 -3.32
CA GLU A 204 -6.66 -15.16 -2.89
C GLU A 204 -6.41 -14.77 -1.44
N LEU A 205 -6.15 -13.48 -1.22
CA LEU A 205 -6.14 -12.85 0.09
C LEU A 205 -7.06 -11.62 0.02
N TYR A 206 -8.08 -11.57 0.87
CA TYR A 206 -9.02 -10.45 0.92
C TYR A 206 -8.51 -9.42 1.92
N VAL A 207 -8.38 -8.17 1.50
CA VAL A 207 -7.83 -7.10 2.33
C VAL A 207 -8.82 -5.95 2.43
N GLN A 208 -9.12 -5.52 3.64
CA GLN A 208 -9.92 -4.34 3.91
C GLN A 208 -8.99 -3.18 4.28
N GLY A 209 -9.00 -2.11 3.49
CA GLY A 209 -8.21 -0.91 3.72
C GLY A 209 -8.72 -0.05 4.89
N PRO A 210 -7.98 1.00 5.30
CA PRO A 210 -8.32 1.86 6.45
C PRO A 210 -9.67 2.59 6.34
N ASP A 211 -10.15 2.86 5.13
CA ASP A 211 -11.45 3.48 4.85
C ASP A 211 -12.62 2.45 4.81
N GLY A 212 -12.31 1.16 4.93
CA GLY A 212 -13.27 0.06 4.81
C GLY A 212 -13.41 -0.53 3.40
N SER A 213 -12.74 0.02 2.38
CA SER A 213 -12.69 -0.52 1.02
C SER A 213 -12.10 -1.92 1.00
N ARG A 214 -12.59 -2.78 0.10
CA ARG A 214 -12.18 -4.18 0.01
C ARG A 214 -11.45 -4.48 -1.28
N PHE A 215 -10.39 -5.25 -1.14
CA PHE A 215 -9.48 -5.63 -2.20
C PHE A 215 -9.27 -7.13 -2.18
N ARG A 216 -9.08 -7.72 -3.35
CA ARG A 216 -8.59 -9.09 -3.50
C ARG A 216 -7.19 -9.05 -4.08
N LEU A 217 -6.23 -9.57 -3.32
CA LEU A 217 -4.86 -9.78 -3.78
C LEU A 217 -4.74 -11.15 -4.42
N VAL A 218 -4.16 -11.19 -5.61
CA VAL A 218 -3.99 -12.41 -6.39
C VAL A 218 -2.52 -12.82 -6.45
N ASP A 219 -2.25 -14.08 -6.09
CA ASP A 219 -0.92 -14.69 -6.10
C ASP A 219 0.09 -13.96 -5.18
N ALA A 220 -0.33 -13.68 -3.94
CA ALA A 220 0.49 -13.05 -2.92
C ALA A 220 1.51 -14.04 -2.35
N PRO A 221 2.82 -13.73 -2.39
CA PRO A 221 3.84 -14.59 -1.80
C PRO A 221 3.67 -14.81 -0.31
N ALA A 222 3.71 -16.07 0.15
CA ALA A 222 3.63 -16.38 1.58
C ALA A 222 4.75 -15.75 2.42
N GLN A 223 5.89 -15.45 1.79
CA GLN A 223 7.05 -14.80 2.41
C GLN A 223 7.03 -13.26 2.29
N GLN A 224 6.00 -12.67 1.68
CA GLN A 224 5.83 -11.22 1.73
C GLN A 224 5.47 -10.83 3.16
N THR A 225 6.05 -9.72 3.66
CA THR A 225 5.70 -9.23 4.99
C THR A 225 4.30 -8.64 4.99
N VAL A 226 3.61 -8.78 6.11
CA VAL A 226 2.28 -8.19 6.33
C VAL A 226 2.33 -6.67 6.11
N GLY A 227 3.41 -6.00 6.55
CA GLY A 227 3.62 -4.58 6.33
C GLY A 227 3.82 -4.20 4.87
N ALA A 228 4.48 -5.04 4.06
CA ALA A 228 4.61 -4.79 2.63
C ALA A 228 3.26 -4.92 1.91
N VAL A 229 2.44 -5.92 2.27
CA VAL A 229 1.08 -6.06 1.76
C VAL A 229 0.24 -4.84 2.14
N ALA A 230 0.28 -4.42 3.41
CA ALA A 230 -0.47 -3.27 3.88
C ALA A 230 -0.03 -1.96 3.22
N GLY A 231 1.28 -1.74 3.12
CA GLY A 231 1.85 -0.58 2.46
C GLY A 231 1.46 -0.52 0.99
N GLU A 232 1.35 -1.66 0.31
CA GLU A 232 0.91 -1.68 -1.08
C GLU A 232 -0.60 -1.42 -1.24
N VAL A 233 -1.44 -2.02 -0.39
CA VAL A 233 -2.89 -1.74 -0.41
C VAL A 233 -3.16 -0.28 -0.09
N VAL A 234 -2.48 0.28 0.90
CA VAL A 234 -2.53 1.71 1.21
C VAL A 234 -2.02 2.52 0.02
N SER A 235 -0.87 2.18 -0.55
CA SER A 235 -0.34 2.90 -1.72
C SER A 235 -1.28 2.83 -2.91
N HIS A 236 -2.04 1.75 -3.09
CA HIS A 236 -3.00 1.63 -4.19
C HIS A 236 -4.32 2.33 -3.91
N GLN A 237 -4.77 2.32 -2.67
CA GLN A 237 -5.97 3.02 -2.26
C GLN A 237 -5.79 4.54 -2.25
N TYR A 238 -4.61 4.98 -1.83
CA TYR A 238 -4.21 6.38 -1.69
C TYR A 238 -3.21 6.77 -2.78
N GLN A 239 -3.25 6.09 -3.92
CA GLN A 239 -2.36 6.31 -5.07
C GLN A 239 -2.47 7.74 -5.65
N ASP A 240 -3.58 8.41 -5.33
CA ASP A 240 -3.96 9.77 -5.74
C ASP A 240 -3.86 10.83 -4.61
N ASP A 241 -3.58 10.41 -3.37
CA ASP A 241 -3.39 11.29 -2.20
C ASP A 241 -1.90 11.50 -1.91
N ASP A 242 -1.54 12.64 -1.30
CA ASP A 242 -0.15 13.02 -1.03
C ASP A 242 0.65 11.89 -0.33
N GLU A 243 1.95 11.74 -0.64
CA GLU A 243 2.90 10.76 -0.07
C GLU A 243 2.88 10.68 1.48
N VAL A 244 2.28 11.67 2.14
CA VAL A 244 2.05 11.75 3.58
C VAL A 244 1.14 10.63 4.08
N GLU A 245 0.05 10.30 3.37
CA GLU A 245 -0.87 9.25 3.82
C GLU A 245 -0.32 7.84 3.54
N ALA A 246 0.38 7.65 2.42
CA ALA A 246 1.01 6.36 2.09
C ALA A 246 2.08 5.92 3.12
N ASN A 247 2.72 6.88 3.80
CA ASN A 247 3.75 6.63 4.81
C ASN A 247 3.22 6.60 6.26
N ARG A 248 1.90 6.75 6.48
CA ARG A 248 1.36 6.66 7.85
C ARG A 248 1.55 5.25 8.40
N PRO A 249 1.98 5.10 9.66
CA PRO A 249 2.10 3.78 10.27
C PRO A 249 0.75 3.07 10.25
N THR A 250 0.72 1.87 9.69
CA THR A 250 -0.47 1.02 9.65
C THR A 250 -0.42 -0.03 10.73
N VAL A 251 -1.58 -0.40 11.25
CA VAL A 251 -1.78 -1.61 12.02
C VAL A 251 -2.55 -2.62 11.19
N VAL A 252 -2.21 -3.90 11.32
CA VAL A 252 -2.83 -4.97 10.56
C VAL A 252 -3.42 -6.01 11.49
N ASP A 253 -4.66 -6.39 11.23
CA ASP A 253 -5.40 -7.41 11.94
C ASP A 253 -5.77 -8.55 10.97
N LYS A 254 -5.53 -9.81 11.37
CA LYS A 254 -6.10 -10.97 10.69
C LYS A 254 -7.54 -11.15 11.17
N VAL A 255 -8.46 -11.38 10.24
CA VAL A 255 -9.88 -11.66 10.52
C VAL A 255 -10.14 -13.13 10.24
N ASP A 256 -10.57 -13.88 11.26
CA ASP A 256 -10.90 -15.30 11.09
C ASP A 256 -12.31 -15.50 10.48
N GLY A 257 -12.67 -16.76 10.22
CA GLY A 257 -13.99 -17.11 9.67
C GLY A 257 -15.19 -16.78 10.58
N ARG A 258 -14.97 -16.37 11.83
CA ARG A 258 -16.00 -15.90 12.78
C ARG A 258 -16.06 -14.38 12.85
N GLY A 259 -15.10 -13.68 12.27
CA GLY A 259 -14.97 -12.22 12.33
C GLY A 259 -14.12 -11.73 13.50
N ASP A 260 -13.48 -12.63 14.25
CA ASP A 260 -12.60 -12.26 15.36
C ASP A 260 -11.29 -11.68 14.80
N LEU A 261 -10.81 -10.59 15.44
CA LEU A 261 -9.63 -9.85 15.01
C LEU A 261 -8.42 -10.25 15.86
N THR A 262 -7.32 -10.64 15.19
CA THR A 262 -6.03 -10.87 15.84
C THR A 262 -4.98 -9.92 15.25
N ARG A 263 -4.38 -9.09 16.11
CA ARG A 263 -3.30 -8.18 15.73
C ARG A 263 -2.06 -8.96 15.28
N VAL A 264 -1.53 -8.63 14.11
CA VAL A 264 -0.32 -9.22 13.53
C VAL A 264 0.78 -8.16 13.40
N GLY A 265 2.04 -8.57 13.55
CA GLY A 265 3.19 -7.68 13.36
C GLY A 265 3.44 -7.39 11.88
N GLY A 266 3.81 -6.15 11.55
CA GLY A 266 4.07 -5.76 10.17
C GLY A 266 5.37 -6.36 9.59
N ASP A 267 6.28 -6.80 10.45
CA ASP A 267 7.54 -7.47 10.11
C ASP A 267 7.38 -8.99 9.88
N GLN A 268 6.29 -9.59 10.34
CA GLN A 268 5.99 -11.00 10.10
C GLN A 268 5.63 -11.23 8.63
N THR A 269 6.05 -12.37 8.08
CA THR A 269 5.56 -12.86 6.78
C THR A 269 4.09 -13.33 6.87
N LEU A 270 3.40 -13.43 5.73
CA LEU A 270 2.04 -13.98 5.69
C LEU A 270 1.97 -15.41 6.25
N ASP A 271 2.99 -16.24 5.99
CA ASP A 271 3.07 -17.60 6.55
C ASP A 271 3.27 -17.61 8.08
N GLU A 272 4.16 -16.77 8.60
CA GLU A 272 4.41 -16.64 10.05
C GLU A 272 3.20 -16.06 10.80
N ALA A 273 2.49 -15.12 10.18
CA ALA A 273 1.22 -14.60 10.67
C ALA A 273 0.04 -15.58 10.48
N GLY A 274 0.29 -16.73 9.84
CA GLY A 274 -0.65 -17.82 9.67
C GLY A 274 -1.79 -17.52 8.70
N PHE A 275 -1.62 -16.63 7.73
CA PHE A 275 -2.62 -16.40 6.68
C PHE A 275 -2.76 -17.63 5.77
N GLU A 276 -4.01 -18.01 5.50
CA GLU A 276 -4.41 -19.11 4.64
C GLU A 276 -5.15 -18.60 3.40
N GLU A 277 -5.44 -19.53 2.48
CA GLU A 277 -6.16 -19.24 1.24
C GLU A 277 -7.57 -18.73 1.52
N GLY A 278 -7.90 -17.55 1.02
CA GLY A 278 -9.21 -16.92 1.20
C GLY A 278 -9.41 -16.19 2.53
N ASP A 279 -8.36 -16.07 3.36
CA ASP A 279 -8.43 -15.31 4.60
C ASP A 279 -8.69 -13.81 4.37
N ASN A 280 -9.12 -13.15 5.45
CA ASN A 280 -9.39 -11.71 5.46
C ASN A 280 -8.33 -10.99 6.31
N MET A 281 -7.80 -9.90 5.78
CA MET A 281 -6.87 -8.99 6.43
C MET A 281 -7.57 -7.63 6.57
N ARG A 282 -7.41 -6.96 7.71
CA ARG A 282 -7.89 -5.60 7.93
C ARG A 282 -6.71 -4.69 8.24
N ILE A 283 -6.62 -3.59 7.53
CA ILE A 283 -5.61 -2.54 7.73
C ILE A 283 -6.30 -1.35 8.37
N GLY A 284 -5.70 -0.80 9.41
CA GLY A 284 -6.10 0.47 10.01
C GLY A 284 -4.90 1.39 10.20
N TRP A 285 -5.15 2.65 10.50
CA TRP A 285 -4.10 3.58 10.92
C TRP A 285 -3.68 3.28 12.36
N GLU A 286 -2.38 3.38 12.67
CA GLU A 286 -1.89 3.32 14.06
C GLU A 286 -2.39 4.56 14.83
N GLY A 287 -3.54 4.42 15.49
CA GLY A 287 -4.04 5.45 16.40
C GLY A 287 -3.23 5.47 17.69
N ARG A 288 -2.29 6.41 17.84
CA ARG A 288 -1.66 6.69 19.15
C ARG A 288 -2.59 7.60 19.96
N ALA A 289 -3.35 7.02 20.88
CA ALA A 289 -4.06 7.81 21.89
C ALA A 289 -3.11 8.14 23.04
N GLY A 290 -2.84 9.42 23.30
CA GLY A 290 -2.01 9.87 24.41
C GLY A 290 -2.47 11.20 25.00
N ALA A 291 -2.61 11.26 26.33
CA ALA A 291 -2.57 12.52 27.05
C ALA A 291 -1.09 12.95 27.14
N VAL A 292 -0.78 14.19 26.78
CA VAL A 292 0.59 14.70 26.87
C VAL A 292 1.03 14.67 28.33
N ASN A 293 2.08 13.91 28.62
CA ASN A 293 2.70 13.88 29.93
C ASN A 293 3.13 15.32 30.31
N PRO A 294 2.72 15.87 31.47
CA PRO A 294 3.06 17.25 31.86
C PRO A 294 4.56 17.55 31.86
N VAL A 295 5.41 16.55 32.10
CA VAL A 295 6.87 16.69 32.05
C VAL A 295 7.34 16.85 30.60
N ASP A 296 6.79 16.09 29.67
CA ASP A 296 7.14 16.16 28.25
C ASP A 296 6.64 17.47 27.63
N TRP A 297 5.48 17.96 28.07
CA TRP A 297 4.98 19.29 27.74
C TRP A 297 5.95 20.38 28.18
N GLN A 298 6.35 20.39 29.45
CA GLN A 298 7.29 21.39 29.97
C GLN A 298 8.64 21.34 29.26
N ASN A 299 9.18 20.14 29.02
CA ASN A 299 10.44 19.96 28.29
C ASN A 299 10.34 20.50 26.86
N ALA A 300 9.18 20.35 26.21
CA ALA A 300 8.95 20.90 24.88
C ALA A 300 8.90 22.43 24.91
N LEU A 301 8.21 23.05 25.86
CA LEU A 301 8.19 24.52 26.02
C LEU A 301 9.61 25.08 26.22
N ASP A 302 10.39 24.48 27.13
CA ASP A 302 11.76 24.87 27.41
C ASP A 302 12.67 24.76 26.18
N ARG A 303 12.47 23.71 25.37
CA ARG A 303 13.19 23.51 24.11
C ARG A 303 12.85 24.60 23.10
N VAL A 304 11.57 24.88 22.88
CA VAL A 304 11.11 25.90 21.94
C VAL A 304 11.68 27.27 22.29
N TYR A 305 11.60 27.67 23.57
CA TYR A 305 12.15 28.95 24.02
C TYR A 305 13.64 29.08 23.69
N LYS A 306 14.44 28.03 23.96
CA LYS A 306 15.87 28.00 23.66
C LYS A 306 16.14 28.08 22.15
N GLN A 307 15.39 27.37 21.33
CA GLN A 307 15.55 27.38 19.87
C GLN A 307 15.23 28.74 19.26
N ILE A 308 14.08 29.34 19.60
CA ILE A 308 13.70 30.68 19.12
C ILE A 308 14.73 31.72 19.55
N ARG A 309 15.20 31.64 20.80
CA ARG A 309 16.22 32.56 21.32
C ARG A 309 17.55 32.40 20.60
N LEU A 310 18.02 31.18 20.40
CA LEU A 310 19.26 30.92 19.66
C LEU A 310 19.16 31.44 18.22
N PHE A 311 18.02 31.22 17.56
CA PHE A 311 17.77 31.76 16.23
C PHE A 311 17.83 33.29 16.21
N ALA A 312 17.16 33.97 17.14
CA ALA A 312 17.18 35.43 17.23
C ALA A 312 18.57 36.00 17.55
N GLU A 313 19.35 35.35 18.42
CA GLU A 313 20.74 35.74 18.72
C GLU A 313 21.65 35.62 17.48
N GLY A 314 21.37 34.67 16.58
CA GLY A 314 22.07 34.49 15.30
C GLY A 314 21.60 35.41 14.17
N HIS A 315 20.44 36.07 14.31
CA HIS A 315 19.83 36.88 13.26
C HIS A 315 19.54 38.31 13.77
N PRO A 316 20.46 39.28 13.56
CA PRO A 316 20.34 40.63 14.14
C PRO A 316 19.06 41.40 13.79
N ASP A 317 18.43 41.07 12.67
CA ASP A 317 17.16 41.69 12.22
C ASP A 317 15.92 41.02 12.83
N VAL A 318 16.08 39.92 13.57
CA VAL A 318 15.00 39.18 14.23
C VAL A 318 14.97 39.55 15.71
N LYS A 319 13.79 39.93 16.19
CA LYS A 319 13.51 40.24 17.60
C LYS A 319 12.42 39.31 18.09
N MET A 320 12.55 38.85 19.33
CA MET A 320 11.55 38.00 19.96
C MET A 320 11.08 38.59 21.30
N TRP A 321 9.81 38.37 21.61
CA TRP A 321 9.21 38.55 22.93
C TRP A 321 8.41 37.31 23.27
N ALA A 322 8.30 36.99 24.55
CA ALA A 322 7.52 35.87 25.04
C ALA A 322 6.57 36.35 26.15
N ASP A 323 5.41 35.72 26.27
CA ASP A 323 4.41 36.00 27.31
C ASP A 323 4.92 35.69 28.73
N SER A 324 5.83 34.73 28.87
CA SER A 324 6.46 34.32 30.12
C SER A 324 7.95 34.03 29.96
N MET A 325 8.72 34.20 31.04
CA MET A 325 10.14 33.85 31.06
C MET A 325 10.41 32.39 31.46
N SER A 326 9.41 31.69 32.02
CA SER A 326 9.58 30.33 32.56
C SER A 326 8.80 29.27 31.80
N THR A 327 7.62 29.61 31.29
CA THR A 327 6.70 28.68 30.61
C THR A 327 6.02 29.38 29.43
N PRO A 328 6.77 29.91 28.46
CA PRO A 328 6.18 30.68 27.39
C PRO A 328 5.32 29.81 26.47
N THR A 329 4.06 30.24 26.30
CA THR A 329 3.09 29.61 25.40
C THR A 329 2.79 30.49 24.19
N GLU A 330 3.14 31.78 24.25
CA GLU A 330 3.02 32.70 23.13
C GLU A 330 4.34 33.45 22.89
N TYR A 331 4.70 33.58 21.62
CA TYR A 331 5.89 34.30 21.17
C TYR A 331 5.50 35.34 20.12
N GLU A 332 5.94 36.58 20.28
CA GLU A 332 5.90 37.59 19.22
C GLU A 332 7.29 37.67 18.59
N ILE A 333 7.37 37.48 17.28
CA ILE A 333 8.60 37.59 16.49
C ILE A 333 8.45 38.77 15.54
N ALA A 334 9.41 39.68 15.55
CA ALA A 334 9.51 40.76 14.56
C ALA A 334 10.76 40.58 13.70
N PHE A 335 10.63 40.78 12.39
CA PHE A 335 11.74 40.67 11.45
C PHE A 335 11.57 41.61 10.25
N ARG A 336 12.63 41.74 9.44
CA ARG A 336 12.60 42.55 8.21
C ARG A 336 12.74 41.68 6.97
N ARG A 337 11.79 41.79 6.04
CA ARG A 337 11.77 41.08 4.76
C ARG A 337 10.85 41.82 3.79
N LYS A 338 11.28 42.04 2.54
CA LYS A 338 10.37 42.65 1.54
C LYS A 338 9.18 41.73 1.28
N SER A 339 7.99 42.32 1.22
CA SER A 339 6.70 41.65 1.00
C SER A 339 5.67 42.66 0.47
N PHE A 340 4.39 42.30 0.48
CA PHE A 340 3.27 43.10 -0.02
C PHE A 340 2.25 43.37 1.09
N ALA A 341 1.84 44.63 1.25
CA ALA A 341 0.71 45.01 2.10
C ALA A 341 -0.62 44.83 1.34
N PRO A 342 -1.73 44.58 2.05
CA PRO A 342 -3.04 44.59 1.42
C PRO A 342 -3.29 45.91 0.67
N PRO A 343 -3.90 45.87 -0.52
CA PRO A 343 -4.24 47.09 -1.23
C PRO A 343 -5.27 47.91 -0.45
N GLU A 344 -5.19 49.24 -0.52
CA GLU A 344 -6.14 50.13 0.17
C GLU A 344 -7.58 49.96 -0.35
N HIS A 345 -7.69 49.62 -1.64
CA HIS A 345 -8.96 49.32 -2.30
C HIS A 345 -8.86 48.03 -3.14
N PRO A 346 -9.94 47.23 -3.23
CA PRO A 346 -9.95 46.03 -4.06
C PRO A 346 -9.52 46.31 -5.50
N GLY A 347 -8.59 45.52 -6.02
CA GLY A 347 -8.07 45.63 -7.39
C GLY A 347 -6.96 46.68 -7.59
N GLN A 348 -6.52 47.38 -6.53
CA GLN A 348 -5.29 48.17 -6.59
C GLN A 348 -4.04 47.30 -6.41
N GLU A 349 -2.91 47.83 -6.87
CA GLU A 349 -1.61 47.17 -6.71
C GLU A 349 -1.17 47.24 -5.24
N PRO A 350 -0.74 46.11 -4.64
CA PRO A 350 -0.29 46.11 -3.26
C PRO A 350 1.04 46.87 -3.11
N ALA A 351 1.16 47.63 -2.03
CA ALA A 351 2.39 48.36 -1.71
C ALA A 351 3.46 47.43 -1.14
N VAL A 352 4.73 47.67 -1.47
CA VAL A 352 5.85 46.93 -0.86
C VAL A 352 6.03 47.35 0.60
N ILE A 353 6.14 46.38 1.49
CA ILE A 353 6.46 46.56 2.91
C ILE A 353 7.67 45.72 3.31
N GLU A 354 8.27 46.04 4.46
CA GLU A 354 9.46 45.32 4.94
C GLU A 354 9.40 44.85 6.39
N ALA A 355 8.56 45.45 7.24
CA ALA A 355 8.53 45.12 8.66
C ALA A 355 7.38 44.18 8.96
N HIS A 356 7.69 43.03 9.56
CA HIS A 356 6.71 42.01 9.91
C HIS A 356 6.71 41.73 11.39
N LYS A 357 5.52 41.45 11.91
CA LYS A 357 5.33 40.85 13.23
C LYS A 357 4.44 39.64 13.10
N VAL A 358 4.82 38.55 13.73
CA VAL A 358 4.06 37.31 13.81
C VAL A 358 3.96 36.86 15.26
N ARG A 359 2.88 36.17 15.58
CA ARG A 359 2.66 35.49 16.85
C ARG A 359 2.64 33.99 16.62
N ILE A 360 3.41 33.26 17.42
CA ILE A 360 3.39 31.79 17.49
C ILE A 360 2.75 31.43 18.82
N ALA A 361 1.65 30.65 18.80
CA ALA A 361 0.90 30.23 19.98
C ALA A 361 0.92 28.70 20.10
N LEU A 362 1.44 28.20 21.21
CA LEU A 362 1.52 26.79 21.54
C LEU A 362 0.21 26.37 22.21
N GLY A 363 -0.58 25.54 21.53
CA GLY A 363 -1.89 25.07 22.02
C GLY A 363 -1.79 24.08 23.18
N ALA A 364 -2.95 23.70 23.72
CA ALA A 364 -3.04 22.72 24.82
C ALA A 364 -2.51 21.32 24.41
N ASP A 365 -2.63 20.96 23.13
CA ASP A 365 -2.17 19.69 22.58
C ASP A 365 -0.72 19.73 22.06
N PHE A 366 -0.01 20.83 22.25
CA PHE A 366 1.43 20.88 21.99
C PHE A 366 2.16 19.87 22.90
N PRO A 367 3.25 19.20 22.47
CA PRO A 367 3.89 19.27 21.17
C PRO A 367 3.34 18.30 20.12
N GLU A 368 2.27 17.56 20.41
CA GLU A 368 1.69 16.59 19.48
C GLU A 368 1.01 17.27 18.28
N VAL A 369 0.47 18.47 18.50
CA VAL A 369 -0.12 19.32 17.44
C VAL A 369 0.77 20.53 17.17
N ALA A 370 0.85 20.93 15.90
CA ALA A 370 1.57 22.10 15.45
C ALA A 370 1.12 23.38 16.17
N PRO A 371 2.02 24.36 16.37
CA PRO A 371 1.64 25.65 16.91
C PRO A 371 0.77 26.42 15.92
N ASN A 372 -0.11 27.27 16.46
CA ASN A 372 -0.86 28.22 15.65
C ASN A 372 0.00 29.45 15.37
N VAL A 373 0.05 29.90 14.11
CA VAL A 373 0.78 31.11 13.73
C VAL A 373 -0.18 32.16 13.20
N PHE A 374 0.01 33.40 13.67
CA PHE A 374 -0.78 34.55 13.26
C PHE A 374 0.13 35.70 12.85
N TRP A 375 -0.06 36.23 11.66
CA TRP A 375 0.50 37.51 11.27
C TRP A 375 -0.19 38.64 12.03
N LEU A 376 0.60 39.56 12.59
CA LEU A 376 0.12 40.72 13.34
C LEU A 376 0.21 42.02 12.52
N THR A 377 1.14 42.08 11.57
CA THR A 377 1.21 43.15 10.56
C THR A 377 0.36 42.79 9.34
N PRO A 378 -0.50 43.67 8.82
CA PRO A 378 -1.23 43.39 7.58
C PRO A 378 -0.28 42.98 6.43
N ILE A 379 -0.48 41.77 5.91
CA ILE A 379 0.27 41.20 4.78
C ILE A 379 -0.73 40.70 3.74
N PHE A 380 -0.42 40.92 2.47
CA PHE A 380 -1.15 40.36 1.33
C PHE A 380 -0.41 39.10 0.92
N HIS A 381 -0.93 37.92 1.26
CA HIS A 381 -0.26 36.65 0.98
C HIS A 381 -1.28 35.50 0.84
N PRO A 382 -1.16 34.62 -0.16
CA PRO A 382 -2.15 33.56 -0.43
C PRO A 382 -2.40 32.63 0.77
N ASN A 383 -1.34 32.26 1.49
CA ASN A 383 -1.40 31.33 2.62
C ASN A 383 -1.59 32.01 3.98
N VAL A 384 -1.96 33.30 4.01
CA VAL A 384 -2.29 34.01 5.26
C VAL A 384 -3.75 34.48 5.17
N PHE A 385 -4.53 34.21 6.21
CA PHE A 385 -5.93 34.59 6.23
C PHE A 385 -6.08 36.12 6.25
N PRO A 386 -6.95 36.71 5.40
CA PRO A 386 -6.98 38.15 5.17
C PRO A 386 -7.11 38.99 6.45
N MET A 387 -6.30 40.05 6.53
CA MET A 387 -6.31 41.00 7.67
C MET A 387 -7.04 42.31 7.36
N TYR A 388 -7.48 42.50 6.12
CA TYR A 388 -8.21 43.67 5.65
C TYR A 388 -9.72 43.36 5.55
N ASP A 389 -10.53 44.40 5.31
CA ASP A 389 -11.97 44.24 5.26
C ASP A 389 -12.43 43.57 3.96
N CYS A 390 -12.69 42.27 4.02
CA CYS A 390 -13.23 41.46 2.92
C CYS A 390 -14.28 40.46 3.43
N GLU A 391 -14.96 39.76 2.51
CA GLU A 391 -16.01 38.79 2.86
C GLU A 391 -15.48 37.71 3.82
N ALA A 392 -14.32 37.10 3.53
CA ALA A 392 -13.72 36.08 4.37
C ALA A 392 -13.39 36.59 5.78
N ALA A 393 -12.74 37.76 5.89
CA ALA A 393 -12.36 38.37 7.16
C ALA A 393 -13.54 38.88 8.01
N ARG A 394 -14.71 39.13 7.39
CA ARG A 394 -15.96 39.41 8.11
C ARG A 394 -16.64 38.14 8.60
N GLY A 395 -16.58 37.07 7.80
CA GLY A 395 -17.17 35.77 8.15
C GLY A 395 -16.42 35.03 9.26
N ARG A 396 -15.09 35.20 9.35
CA ARG A 396 -14.21 34.54 10.34
C ARG A 396 -13.20 35.54 10.95
N PRO A 397 -13.65 36.50 11.76
CA PRO A 397 -12.77 37.54 12.30
C PRO A 397 -11.70 36.99 13.26
N ASP A 398 -11.93 35.83 13.84
CA ASP A 398 -11.01 35.07 14.71
C ASP A 398 -9.78 34.53 13.97
N LEU A 399 -9.90 34.31 12.65
CA LEU A 399 -8.80 33.79 11.82
C LEU A 399 -7.93 34.87 11.22
N ARG A 400 -8.16 36.17 11.47
CA ARG A 400 -7.37 37.24 10.84
C ARG A 400 -5.87 37.05 11.08
N GLY A 401 -5.11 36.98 9.98
CA GLY A 401 -3.67 36.77 10.00
C GLY A 401 -3.26 35.31 10.23
N PHE A 402 -4.18 34.37 10.43
CA PHE A 402 -3.85 32.96 10.62
C PHE A 402 -3.08 32.41 9.41
N VAL A 403 -1.97 31.72 9.65
CA VAL A 403 -1.07 31.22 8.61
C VAL A 403 -1.39 29.76 8.31
N CYS A 404 -1.57 29.42 7.04
CA CYS A 404 -1.58 28.04 6.59
C CYS A 404 -0.13 27.55 6.55
N LEU A 405 0.22 26.65 7.47
CA LEU A 405 1.52 25.98 7.44
C LEU A 405 1.54 24.80 6.44
N GLY A 406 0.38 24.47 5.84
CA GLY A 406 0.22 23.38 4.87
C GLY A 406 0.79 22.06 5.39
N MET A 407 1.63 21.43 4.56
CA MET A 407 2.36 20.20 4.87
C MET A 407 3.07 20.24 6.23
N LEU A 408 3.61 21.39 6.65
CA LEU A 408 4.33 21.49 7.93
C LEU A 408 3.39 21.27 9.13
N ALA A 409 2.11 21.65 9.04
CA ALA A 409 1.13 21.33 10.07
C ALA A 409 0.66 19.87 10.01
N GLU A 410 0.52 19.32 8.80
CA GLU A 410 0.04 17.95 8.57
C GLU A 410 1.08 16.88 8.92
N SER A 411 2.35 17.14 8.63
CA SER A 411 3.50 16.30 8.96
C SER A 411 4.27 16.82 10.18
N TRP A 412 3.56 17.49 11.09
CA TRP A 412 4.17 18.09 12.27
C TRP A 412 4.96 17.04 13.08
N GLN A 413 6.20 17.39 13.41
CA GLN A 413 7.03 16.57 14.28
C GLN A 413 7.27 17.34 15.58
N PRO A 414 6.99 16.75 16.76
CA PRO A 414 7.30 17.36 18.04
C PRO A 414 8.77 17.85 18.15
N ALA A 415 9.67 17.17 17.44
CA ALA A 415 11.10 17.48 17.40
C ALA A 415 11.53 18.58 16.41
N LEU A 416 10.60 19.15 15.61
CA LEU A 416 10.90 20.21 14.65
C LEU A 416 11.60 21.39 15.36
N ASP A 417 12.65 21.92 14.74
CA ASP A 417 13.34 23.09 15.26
C ASP A 417 12.55 24.37 14.98
N PHE A 418 12.28 25.17 16.02
CA PHE A 418 11.54 26.42 15.85
C PHE A 418 12.34 27.50 15.12
N GLY A 419 13.67 27.38 15.01
CA GLY A 419 14.47 28.19 14.10
C GLY A 419 14.08 27.95 12.63
N ASP A 420 13.84 26.69 12.24
CA ASP A 420 13.41 26.33 10.89
C ASP A 420 11.97 26.83 10.61
N LEU A 421 11.10 26.76 11.62
CA LEU A 421 9.77 27.37 11.53
C LEU A 421 9.86 28.90 11.31
N ILE A 422 10.70 29.61 12.07
CA ILE A 422 10.86 31.07 11.90
C ILE A 422 11.46 31.39 10.52
N GLN A 423 12.44 30.63 10.06
CA GLN A 423 12.99 30.79 8.71
C GLN A 423 11.90 30.58 7.64
N THR A 424 11.05 29.56 7.82
CA THR A 424 9.89 29.32 6.96
C THR A 424 8.93 30.51 6.93
N LEU A 425 8.65 31.13 8.08
CA LEU A 425 7.83 32.34 8.16
C LEU A 425 8.49 33.53 7.44
N ILE A 426 9.81 33.71 7.55
CA ILE A 426 10.55 34.72 6.78
C ILE A 426 10.43 34.46 5.27
N ASP A 427 10.48 33.19 4.86
CA ASP A 427 10.34 32.79 3.46
C ASP A 427 8.91 32.98 2.94
N ILE A 428 7.89 32.70 3.75
CA ILE A 428 6.48 33.05 3.48
C ILE A 428 6.35 34.56 3.24
N ALA A 429 6.89 35.40 4.13
CA ALA A 429 6.84 36.86 3.94
C ALA A 429 7.45 37.28 2.60
N GLY A 430 8.55 36.64 2.22
CA GLY A 430 9.28 36.91 0.98
C GLY A 430 8.73 36.22 -0.26
N TYR A 431 7.57 35.55 -0.21
CA TYR A 431 7.04 34.74 -1.31
C TYR A 431 8.03 33.69 -1.84
N ARG A 432 8.82 33.08 -0.96
CA ARG A 432 9.73 31.97 -1.27
C ARG A 432 9.15 30.61 -0.95
N ASN A 433 8.16 30.58 -0.07
CA ASN A 433 7.42 29.40 0.32
C ASN A 433 5.92 29.74 0.31
N TYR A 434 5.27 29.48 -0.82
CA TYR A 434 3.83 29.65 -0.99
C TYR A 434 3.33 28.71 -2.07
N GLU A 435 2.09 28.28 -1.93
CA GLU A 435 1.39 27.46 -2.92
C GLU A 435 0.01 28.07 -3.17
N LEU A 436 -0.44 28.00 -4.43
CA LEU A 436 -1.78 28.46 -4.82
C LEU A 436 -2.73 27.30 -5.07
N TYR A 437 -2.16 26.15 -5.41
CA TYR A 437 -2.91 24.99 -5.83
C TYR A 437 -2.29 23.74 -5.24
N GLN A 438 -3.14 22.86 -4.77
CA GLN A 438 -2.80 21.47 -4.53
C GLN A 438 -3.19 20.70 -5.78
N VAL A 439 -2.23 20.02 -6.39
CA VAL A 439 -2.48 19.16 -7.56
C VAL A 439 -2.81 17.79 -7.03
N SER A 440 -4.07 17.39 -7.12
CA SER A 440 -4.44 15.98 -6.93
C SER A 440 -4.51 15.32 -8.30
N THR A 441 -3.88 14.17 -8.47
CA THR A 441 -4.15 13.35 -9.66
C THR A 441 -5.53 12.73 -9.49
N GLY A 442 -6.46 13.06 -10.38
CA GLY A 442 -7.77 12.41 -10.42
C GLY A 442 -7.86 11.48 -11.62
N ARG A 443 -8.86 10.59 -11.60
CA ARG A 443 -9.17 9.66 -12.70
C ARG A 443 -9.31 10.35 -14.08
N ASP A 444 -9.68 11.63 -14.10
CA ASP A 444 -9.92 12.45 -15.30
C ASP A 444 -8.76 13.43 -15.62
N GLY A 445 -7.61 13.31 -14.95
CA GLY A 445 -6.45 14.19 -15.09
C GLY A 445 -6.14 15.01 -13.84
N PRO A 446 -5.11 15.89 -13.88
CA PRO A 446 -4.72 16.70 -12.73
C PRO A 446 -5.85 17.67 -12.38
N MET A 447 -6.42 17.50 -11.18
CA MET A 447 -7.38 18.42 -10.60
C MET A 447 -6.65 19.40 -9.69
N TRP A 448 -6.80 20.69 -10.00
CA TRP A 448 -6.18 21.76 -9.25
C TRP A 448 -7.18 22.24 -8.19
N ARG A 449 -6.95 21.90 -6.92
CA ARG A 449 -7.71 22.47 -5.81
C ARG A 449 -7.03 23.73 -5.34
N ALA A 450 -7.81 24.78 -5.12
CA ALA A 450 -7.32 26.02 -4.53
C ALA A 450 -6.75 25.76 -3.13
N ASN A 451 -5.47 26.08 -2.91
CA ASN A 451 -4.77 25.95 -1.63
C ASN A 451 -4.35 27.33 -1.11
N TYR A 452 -5.34 28.18 -0.79
CA TYR A 452 -5.10 29.53 -0.28
C TYR A 452 -6.18 29.94 0.71
N PHE A 453 -5.83 30.80 1.68
CA PHE A 453 -6.78 31.48 2.54
C PHE A 453 -7.23 32.82 1.97
N ASP A 454 -6.33 33.55 1.31
CA ASP A 454 -6.63 34.82 0.67
C ASP A 454 -6.74 34.65 -0.85
N ARG A 455 -7.98 34.62 -1.34
CA ARG A 455 -8.28 34.45 -2.76
C ARG A 455 -7.77 35.61 -3.62
N ASP A 456 -7.83 36.84 -3.11
CA ASP A 456 -7.41 38.01 -3.87
C ASP A 456 -5.88 38.03 -3.98
N ALA A 457 -5.19 37.71 -2.87
CA ALA A 457 -3.73 37.56 -2.88
C ALA A 457 -3.28 36.41 -3.78
N ALA A 458 -3.98 35.27 -3.76
CA ALA A 458 -3.70 34.14 -4.64
C ALA A 458 -3.81 34.51 -6.13
N ARG A 459 -4.91 35.17 -6.50
CA ARG A 459 -5.12 35.65 -7.87
C ARG A 459 -4.04 36.65 -8.27
N TRP A 460 -3.75 37.63 -7.42
CA TRP A 460 -2.73 38.62 -7.69
C TRP A 460 -1.35 37.96 -7.86
N ALA A 461 -0.97 37.05 -6.95
CA ALA A 461 0.29 36.34 -7.00
C ALA A 461 0.45 35.57 -8.31
N ASN A 462 -0.58 34.82 -8.73
CA ASN A 462 -0.59 34.11 -10.01
C ASN A 462 -0.31 35.04 -11.21
N ASP A 463 -0.92 36.22 -11.21
CA ASP A 463 -0.85 37.17 -12.33
C ASP A 463 0.42 38.05 -12.28
N HIS A 464 1.11 38.15 -11.13
CA HIS A 464 2.20 39.11 -10.88
C HIS A 464 3.52 38.45 -10.43
N GLN A 465 3.87 37.29 -11.00
CA GLN A 465 5.12 36.56 -10.69
C GLN A 465 6.39 37.44 -10.83
N ALA A 466 6.42 38.39 -11.77
CA ALA A 466 7.54 39.30 -11.93
C ALA A 466 7.74 40.25 -10.73
N ALA A 467 6.65 40.71 -10.11
CA ALA A 467 6.71 41.54 -8.90
C ALA A 467 7.25 40.75 -7.70
N ILE A 468 6.82 39.48 -7.57
CA ILE A 468 7.32 38.53 -6.56
C ILE A 468 8.82 38.31 -6.71
N VAL A 469 9.30 38.04 -7.93
CA VAL A 469 10.74 37.94 -8.21
C VAL A 469 11.47 39.26 -7.89
N GLY A 470 10.83 40.40 -8.15
CA GLY A 470 11.38 41.74 -7.85
C GLY A 470 11.66 42.00 -6.36
N ILE A 471 10.95 41.33 -5.45
CA ILE A 471 11.24 41.37 -4.00
C ILE A 471 12.13 40.21 -3.52
N GLY A 472 12.57 39.34 -4.45
CA GLY A 472 13.44 38.19 -4.18
C GLY A 472 12.69 36.91 -3.78
N GLY A 473 11.44 36.77 -4.20
CA GLY A 473 10.62 35.55 -4.07
C GLY A 473 10.87 34.51 -5.17
N SER A 474 10.15 33.40 -5.11
CA SER A 474 10.25 32.25 -6.02
C SER A 474 9.04 32.18 -6.96
N THR A 475 9.22 31.61 -8.15
CA THR A 475 8.10 31.35 -9.08
C THR A 475 7.44 29.99 -8.77
N LEU A 476 6.16 29.84 -9.10
CA LEU A 476 5.47 28.54 -9.03
C LEU A 476 6.05 27.55 -10.07
N VAL A 477 6.66 26.44 -9.63
CA VAL A 477 7.11 25.33 -10.51
C VAL A 477 6.56 24.00 -9.95
N PRO A 478 5.92 23.12 -10.77
CA PRO A 478 5.40 21.84 -10.28
C PRO A 478 6.49 20.77 -10.10
N HIS A 479 6.44 19.98 -9.01
CA HIS A 479 7.32 18.84 -8.71
C HIS A 479 6.71 17.47 -9.14
N HIS A 480 7.52 16.46 -9.52
CA HIS A 480 7.09 15.10 -9.92
C HIS A 480 7.97 13.93 -9.33
N ALA A 481 7.27 12.89 -8.82
CA ALA A 481 7.46 11.40 -8.82
C ALA A 481 8.46 10.61 -7.89
N THR A 482 7.93 9.55 -7.22
CA THR A 482 8.54 8.54 -6.30
C THR A 482 8.91 7.17 -6.95
N ARG A 483 9.60 6.26 -6.22
CA ARG A 483 10.34 5.02 -6.64
C ARG A 483 9.61 3.65 -6.38
N PRO A 484 9.99 2.47 -6.98
CA PRO A 484 9.18 1.23 -6.96
C PRO A 484 9.61 0.09 -5.99
N GLY A 485 8.62 -0.69 -5.49
CA GLY A 485 8.73 -2.00 -4.78
C GLY A 485 7.83 -3.10 -5.43
N TYR A 486 7.74 -4.34 -4.89
CA TYR A 486 6.92 -5.45 -5.46
C TYR A 486 5.42 -5.08 -5.50
N PRO A 487 4.78 -5.02 -6.68
CA PRO A 487 3.35 -4.77 -6.78
C PRO A 487 2.57 -6.10 -6.89
N ASN A 488 1.77 -6.42 -5.88
CA ASN A 488 0.63 -7.32 -5.99
C ASN A 488 -0.37 -6.84 -7.08
N VAL A 489 -1.14 -7.78 -7.61
CA VAL A 489 -2.34 -7.41 -8.39
C VAL A 489 -3.50 -7.28 -7.44
N ILE A 490 -3.98 -6.05 -7.35
CA ILE A 490 -5.07 -5.66 -6.48
C ILE A 490 -6.31 -5.50 -7.35
N ILE A 491 -7.34 -6.28 -7.04
CA ILE A 491 -8.63 -6.23 -7.73
C ILE A 491 -9.66 -5.67 -6.74
N PRO A 492 -10.30 -4.52 -7.03
CA PRO A 492 -11.41 -4.02 -6.22
C PRO A 492 -12.53 -5.06 -6.14
N VAL A 493 -13.14 -5.19 -4.96
CA VAL A 493 -14.31 -6.06 -4.75
C VAL A 493 -15.50 -5.18 -4.43
N ASP A 494 -16.56 -5.29 -5.23
CA ASP A 494 -17.83 -4.56 -5.05
C ASP A 494 -18.62 -5.00 -3.81
#